data_AF-A0AAD9ZX16-F1
#
_entry.id   AF-A0AAD9ZX16-F1
#
_cell.length_a   1.000
_cell.length_b   1.000
_cell.length_c   1.000
_cell.angle_alpha   90.00
_cell.angle_beta   90.00
_cell.angle_gamma   90.00
#
_symmetry.space_group_name_H-M   'P 1'
#
loop_
_entity.id
_entity.type
_entity.pdbx_description
1 polymer ?
#
loop_
_entity_poly.entity_id
_entity_poly.type
_entity_poly.pdbx_seq_one_letter_code
_entity_poly.pdbx_strand_id
1 'polypeptide(L)'
;MSESKTCVELPILDISQPLQQSSLSSLAEACKTWGFFLISNHGISRDVYSRIYMLSHQLFSLSSDTKLQLGPSSFSKTYIPHFIASPFFESLRVDGPNYFESAQTSADILFDQQSSEFR
;
A
#
# COMPACT_ATOMS: atom_id res chain seq x y z
N MET A 1 -15.75 -4.23 33.62
CA MET A 1 -14.59 -3.32 33.46
C MET A 1 -14.86 -2.50 32.22
N SER A 2 -15.02 -1.19 32.36
CA SER A 2 -15.36 -0.31 31.23
C SER A 2 -14.12 -0.13 30.37
N GLU A 3 -14.18 -0.57 29.11
CA GLU A 3 -13.16 -0.25 28.11
C GLU A 3 -13.17 1.26 27.84
N SER A 4 -12.13 1.95 28.29
CA SER A 4 -11.88 3.32 27.87
C SER A 4 -11.46 3.29 26.40
N LYS A 5 -12.39 3.58 25.47
CA LYS A 5 -12.04 3.90 24.08
C LYS A 5 -11.23 5.19 24.07
N THR A 6 -9.91 5.09 24.20
CA THR A 6 -9.01 6.17 23.78
C THR A 6 -8.99 6.19 22.27
N CYS A 7 -9.94 6.89 21.66
CA CYS A 7 -9.86 7.21 20.23
C CYS A 7 -8.83 8.33 20.08
N VAL A 8 -7.74 8.05 19.38
CA VAL A 8 -6.76 9.08 19.03
C VAL A 8 -7.34 9.87 17.86
N GLU A 9 -7.62 11.15 18.09
CA GLU A 9 -7.97 12.07 17.01
C GLU A 9 -6.70 12.51 16.28
N LEU A 10 -6.46 11.91 15.11
CA LEU A 10 -5.36 12.30 14.22
C LEU A 10 -5.79 13.46 13.33
N PRO A 11 -4.92 14.46 13.10
CA PRO A 11 -5.23 15.54 12.18
C PRO A 11 -5.37 15.01 10.75
N ILE A 12 -6.36 15.54 10.05
CA ILE A 12 -6.65 15.24 8.65
C ILE A 12 -6.30 16.46 7.81
N LEU A 13 -5.43 16.27 6.82
CA LEU A 13 -5.07 17.28 5.83
C LEU A 13 -5.98 17.17 4.61
N ASP A 14 -6.76 18.20 4.35
CA ASP A 14 -7.48 18.36 3.08
C ASP A 14 -6.54 19.01 2.05
N ILE A 15 -6.10 18.22 1.05
CA ILE A 15 -5.16 18.73 0.02
C ILE A 15 -5.86 19.42 -1.15
N SER A 16 -7.20 19.47 -1.16
CA SER A 16 -7.95 20.27 -2.12
C SER A 16 -7.99 21.75 -1.73
N GLN A 17 -7.67 22.07 -0.47
CA GLN A 17 -7.62 23.44 0.06
C GLN A 17 -6.19 24.00 0.01
N PRO A 18 -6.02 25.32 -0.15
CA PRO A 18 -4.71 25.96 -0.01
C PRO A 18 -4.12 25.72 1.38
N LEU A 19 -2.82 25.44 1.44
CA LEU A 19 -2.10 25.28 2.70
C LEU A 19 -2.06 26.61 3.46
N GLN A 20 -2.74 26.66 4.61
CA GLN A 20 -2.69 27.79 5.52
C GLN A 20 -1.61 27.58 6.59
N GLN A 21 -1.13 28.67 7.20
CA GLN A 21 -0.12 28.62 8.26
C GLN A 21 -0.59 27.77 9.46
N SER A 22 -1.88 27.82 9.79
CA SER A 22 -2.50 26.98 10.83
C SER A 22 -2.37 25.49 10.49
N SER A 23 -2.66 25.09 9.25
CA SER A 23 -2.52 23.71 8.78
C SER A 23 -1.07 23.21 8.88
N LEU A 24 -0.10 24.06 8.53
CA LEU A 24 1.33 23.72 8.65
C LEU A 24 1.73 23.49 10.11
N SER A 25 1.26 24.33 11.04
CA SER A 25 1.51 24.14 12.47
C SER A 25 0.88 22.83 12.98
N SER A 26 -0.36 22.52 12.58
CA SER A 26 -1.02 21.26 12.94
C SER A 26 -0.29 20.03 12.39
N LEU A 27 0.21 20.07 11.15
CA LEU A 27 1.01 19.00 10.56
C LEU A 27 2.34 18.82 11.29
N ALA A 28 3.04 19.92 11.59
CA ALA A 28 4.29 19.86 12.32
C ALA A 28 4.11 19.22 13.71
N GLU A 29 3.01 19.55 14.39
CA GLU A 29 2.67 18.92 15.66
C GLU A 29 2.32 17.44 15.48
N ALA A 30 1.51 17.08 14.49
CA ALA A 30 1.19 15.68 14.19
C ALA A 30 2.45 14.82 13.98
N CYS A 31 3.41 15.34 13.21
CA CYS A 31 4.68 14.68 12.97
C CYS A 31 5.52 14.53 14.24
N LYS A 32 5.48 15.50 15.16
CA LYS A 32 6.21 15.43 16.44
C LYS A 32 5.54 14.48 17.44
N THR A 33 4.22 14.53 17.55
CA THR A 33 3.45 13.76 18.55
C THR A 33 3.24 12.32 18.12
N TRP A 34 2.86 12.10 16.85
CA TRP A 34 2.42 10.80 16.34
C TRP A 34 3.34 10.21 15.27
N GLY A 35 4.07 11.05 14.53
CA GLY A 35 4.89 10.64 13.39
C GLY A 35 4.11 10.41 12.09
N PHE A 36 2.78 10.58 12.11
CA PHE A 36 1.91 10.46 10.94
C PHE A 36 0.62 11.29 11.08
N PHE A 37 -0.08 11.46 9.97
CA PHE A 37 -1.36 12.17 9.86
C PHE A 37 -2.17 11.56 8.72
N LEU A 38 -3.44 11.94 8.61
CA LEU A 38 -4.33 11.46 7.55
C LEU A 38 -4.44 12.50 6.43
N ILE A 39 -4.65 12.04 5.20
CA ILE A 39 -4.91 12.90 4.04
C ILE A 39 -6.32 12.62 3.52
N SER A 40 -7.04 13.67 3.16
CA SER A 40 -8.35 13.62 2.53
C SER A 40 -8.36 14.42 1.22
N ASN A 41 -9.38 14.17 0.39
CA ASN A 41 -9.56 14.84 -0.91
C ASN A 41 -8.32 14.76 -1.81
N HIS A 42 -7.61 13.62 -1.78
CA HIS A 42 -6.41 13.37 -2.57
C HIS A 42 -6.67 13.01 -4.05
N GLY A 43 -7.92 13.10 -4.51
CA GLY A 43 -8.30 12.85 -5.91
C GLY A 43 -8.28 11.39 -6.36
N ILE A 44 -7.91 10.43 -5.49
CA ILE A 44 -8.01 8.99 -5.82
C ILE A 44 -9.46 8.57 -5.60
N SER A 45 -10.11 8.07 -6.66
CA SER A 45 -11.50 7.65 -6.61
C SER A 45 -11.68 6.42 -5.72
N ARG A 46 -12.88 6.27 -5.16
CA ARG A 46 -13.24 5.05 -4.40
C ARG A 46 -13.15 3.81 -5.27
N ASP A 47 -13.45 3.90 -6.57
CA ASP A 47 -13.36 2.77 -7.48
C ASP A 47 -11.92 2.25 -7.62
N VAL A 48 -10.94 3.15 -7.72
CA VAL A 48 -9.52 2.77 -7.76
C VAL A 48 -9.11 2.11 -6.45
N TYR A 49 -9.50 2.68 -5.31
CA TYR A 49 -9.24 2.09 -3.99
C TYR A 49 -9.84 0.69 -3.88
N SER A 50 -11.11 0.52 -4.25
CA SER A 50 -11.82 -0.77 -4.18
C SER A 50 -11.16 -1.82 -5.07
N ARG A 51 -10.71 -1.45 -6.28
CA ARG A 51 -9.98 -2.36 -7.17
C ARG A 51 -8.64 -2.77 -6.59
N ILE A 52 -7.84 -1.82 -6.10
CA ILE A 52 -6.55 -2.13 -5.46
C ILE A 52 -6.75 -3.05 -4.25
N TYR A 53 -7.76 -2.78 -3.43
CA TYR A 53 -8.08 -3.61 -2.28
C TYR A 53 -8.45 -5.04 -2.69
N MET A 54 -9.33 -5.19 -3.69
CA MET A 54 -9.72 -6.50 -4.24
C MET A 54 -8.51 -7.26 -4.80
N LEU A 55 -7.72 -6.62 -5.64
CA LEU A 55 -6.53 -7.21 -6.27
C LEU A 55 -5.48 -7.61 -5.23
N SER A 56 -5.28 -6.78 -4.19
CA SER A 56 -4.40 -7.11 -3.06
C SER A 56 -4.85 -8.40 -2.37
N HIS A 57 -6.15 -8.54 -2.08
CA HIS A 57 -6.67 -9.78 -1.49
C HIS A 57 -6.48 -10.99 -2.38
N GLN A 58 -6.77 -10.86 -3.68
CA GLN A 58 -6.56 -11.93 -4.65
C GLN A 58 -5.10 -12.35 -4.70
N LEU A 59 -4.18 -11.39 -4.82
CA LEU A 59 -2.74 -11.64 -4.86
C LEU A 59 -2.24 -12.36 -3.61
N PHE A 60 -2.56 -11.85 -2.42
CA PHE A 60 -2.04 -12.42 -1.19
C PHE A 60 -2.72 -13.75 -0.79
N SER A 61 -3.88 -14.05 -1.38
CA SER A 61 -4.52 -15.37 -1.29
C SER A 61 -3.87 -16.46 -2.15
N LEU A 62 -3.00 -16.10 -3.10
CA LEU A 62 -2.24 -17.07 -3.89
C LEU A 62 -1.33 -17.93 -3.00
N SER A 63 -1.00 -19.12 -3.48
CA SER A 63 -0.10 -20.04 -2.76
C SER A 63 1.26 -19.39 -2.48
N SER A 64 1.90 -19.77 -1.37
CA SER A 64 3.23 -19.29 -1.05
C SER A 64 4.23 -19.60 -2.16
N ASP A 65 4.12 -20.78 -2.79
CA ASP A 65 5.01 -21.20 -3.87
C ASP A 65 4.87 -20.29 -5.10
N THR A 66 3.64 -19.91 -5.46
CA THR A 66 3.38 -18.93 -6.55
C THR A 66 3.99 -17.58 -6.21
N LYS A 67 3.74 -17.03 -5.02
CA LYS A 67 4.29 -15.72 -4.62
C LYS A 67 5.82 -15.73 -4.56
N LEU A 68 6.43 -16.83 -4.11
CA LEU A 68 7.88 -17.00 -4.03
C LEU A 68 8.59 -17.02 -5.38
N GLN A 69 7.87 -17.19 -6.50
CA GLN A 69 8.45 -16.98 -7.84
C GLN A 69 8.94 -15.54 -8.05
N LEU A 70 8.40 -14.58 -7.28
CA LEU A 70 8.86 -13.17 -7.23
C LEU A 70 9.72 -12.88 -5.99
N GLY A 71 10.08 -13.89 -5.21
CA GLY A 71 10.74 -13.74 -3.91
C GLY A 71 12.19 -13.22 -3.98
N PRO A 72 12.89 -13.14 -2.85
CA PRO A 72 14.25 -12.60 -2.76
C PRO A 72 15.29 -13.29 -3.66
N SER A 73 15.07 -14.56 -3.98
CA SER A 73 15.92 -15.38 -4.86
C SER A 73 15.55 -15.29 -6.35
N SER A 74 14.46 -14.60 -6.69
CA SER A 74 14.02 -14.41 -8.08
C SER A 74 14.81 -13.29 -8.78
N PHE A 75 14.60 -13.15 -10.09
CA PHE A 75 15.19 -12.05 -10.86
C PHE A 75 14.56 -10.70 -10.49
N SER A 76 13.23 -10.64 -10.38
CA SER A 76 12.46 -9.43 -10.09
C SER A 76 12.60 -8.97 -8.64
N LYS A 77 12.64 -9.91 -7.68
CA LYS A 77 12.72 -9.66 -6.24
C LYS A 77 11.58 -8.77 -5.71
N THR A 78 10.47 -8.70 -6.42
CA THR A 78 9.36 -7.79 -6.11
C THR A 78 8.49 -8.26 -4.94
N TYR A 79 8.60 -9.52 -4.52
CA TYR A 79 7.88 -10.06 -3.37
C TYR A 79 8.78 -10.25 -2.14
N ILE A 80 8.30 -9.81 -0.98
CA ILE A 80 8.90 -10.06 0.34
C ILE A 80 7.96 -11.00 1.10
N PRO A 81 8.36 -12.25 1.36
CA PRO A 81 7.56 -13.19 2.15
C PRO A 81 7.60 -12.86 3.64
N HIS A 82 6.68 -13.48 4.38
CA HIS A 82 6.74 -13.57 5.84
C HIS A 82 8.12 -14.03 6.32
N PHE A 83 8.49 -13.63 7.53
CA PHE A 83 9.74 -13.98 8.21
C PHE A 83 11.01 -13.35 7.64
N ILE A 84 10.92 -12.45 6.64
CA ILE A 84 12.05 -11.62 6.22
C ILE A 84 12.12 -10.34 7.06
N ALA A 85 11.08 -9.50 6.99
CA ALA A 85 10.99 -8.29 7.81
C ALA A 85 10.24 -8.54 9.12
N SER A 86 9.16 -9.34 9.06
CA SER A 86 8.33 -9.71 10.21
C SER A 86 7.52 -10.98 9.87
N PRO A 87 7.18 -11.83 10.85
CA PRO A 87 6.28 -12.97 10.63
C PRO A 87 4.86 -12.56 10.23
N PHE A 88 4.47 -11.31 10.47
CA PHE A 88 3.13 -10.78 10.17
C PHE A 88 3.09 -9.85 8.96
N PHE A 89 4.21 -9.74 8.23
CA PHE A 89 4.35 -8.82 7.12
C PHE A 89 4.76 -9.56 5.85
N GLU A 90 3.96 -9.39 4.81
CA GLU A 90 4.32 -9.72 3.44
C GLU A 90 4.03 -8.51 2.55
N SER A 91 4.76 -8.38 1.45
CA SER A 91 4.56 -7.25 0.53
C SER A 91 4.92 -7.60 -0.90
N LEU A 92 4.21 -6.99 -1.84
CA LEU A 92 4.62 -6.90 -3.25
C LEU A 92 4.95 -5.43 -3.55
N ARG A 93 6.08 -5.18 -4.22
CA ARG A 93 6.53 -3.85 -4.62
C ARG A 93 6.64 -3.74 -6.14
N VAL A 94 6.52 -2.52 -6.66
CA VAL A 94 6.77 -2.19 -8.06
C VAL A 94 8.02 -1.31 -8.10
N ASP A 95 9.03 -1.72 -8.85
CA ASP A 95 10.32 -1.06 -8.90
C ASP A 95 10.43 -0.05 -10.05
N GLY A 96 11.08 1.08 -9.79
CA GLY A 96 11.42 2.08 -10.79
C GLY A 96 12.81 1.84 -11.41
N PRO A 97 13.17 2.54 -12.50
CA PRO A 97 12.40 3.61 -13.13
C PRO A 97 11.29 3.13 -14.07
N ASN A 98 11.31 1.86 -14.51
CA ASN A 98 10.27 1.30 -15.40
C ASN A 98 9.15 0.60 -14.61
N TYR A 99 8.31 1.39 -13.94
CA TYR A 99 7.23 0.88 -13.09
C TYR A 99 6.23 0.00 -13.84
N PHE A 100 5.91 0.34 -15.09
CA PHE A 100 4.96 -0.43 -15.89
C PHE A 100 5.51 -1.83 -16.18
N GLU A 101 6.74 -1.94 -16.67
CA GLU A 101 7.38 -3.24 -16.95
C GLU A 101 7.53 -4.08 -15.68
N SER A 102 7.90 -3.46 -14.54
CA SER A 102 7.99 -4.14 -13.25
C SER A 102 6.64 -4.71 -12.79
N ALA A 103 5.57 -3.91 -12.90
CA ALA A 103 4.21 -4.35 -12.57
C ALA A 103 3.73 -5.46 -13.51
N GLN A 104 3.93 -5.29 -14.82
CA GLN A 104 3.54 -6.26 -15.83
C GLN A 104 4.24 -7.61 -15.62
N THR A 105 5.55 -7.60 -15.40
CA THR A 105 6.34 -8.82 -15.15
C THR A 105 5.82 -9.56 -13.92
N SER A 106 5.48 -8.83 -12.85
CA SER A 106 4.92 -9.43 -11.64
C SER A 106 3.52 -10.01 -11.89
N ALA A 107 2.68 -9.31 -12.66
CA ALA A 107 1.35 -9.78 -13.01
C ALA A 107 1.40 -11.05 -13.88
N ASP A 108 2.27 -11.07 -14.89
CA ASP A 108 2.46 -12.21 -15.80
C ASP A 108 2.89 -13.47 -15.03
N ILE A 109 3.78 -13.32 -14.04
CA ILE A 109 4.26 -14.43 -13.20
C ILE A 109 3.15 -14.93 -12.24
N LEU A 110 2.35 -14.03 -11.66
CA LEU A 110 1.39 -14.39 -10.61
C LEU A 110 0.05 -14.90 -11.13
N PHE A 111 -0.45 -14.34 -12.22
CA PHE A 111 -1.84 -14.56 -12.66
C PHE A 111 -1.95 -15.33 -13.97
N ASP A 112 -0.81 -15.71 -14.58
CA ASP A 112 -0.74 -16.19 -15.97
C ASP A 112 -1.37 -15.14 -16.94
N GLN A 113 -1.15 -15.25 -18.25
CA GLN A 113 -1.63 -14.25 -19.24
C GLN A 113 -3.18 -14.10 -19.35
N GLN A 114 -3.95 -14.65 -18.42
CA GLN A 114 -5.42 -14.67 -18.46
C GLN A 114 -6.10 -13.47 -17.78
N SER A 115 -5.40 -12.67 -16.96
CA SER A 115 -6.04 -11.51 -16.34
C SER A 115 -6.06 -10.32 -17.30
N SER A 116 -7.24 -9.99 -17.84
CA SER A 116 -7.44 -8.85 -18.74
C SER A 116 -7.42 -7.50 -18.02
N GLU A 117 -7.36 -7.48 -16.68
CA GLU A 117 -7.37 -6.25 -15.89
C GLU A 117 -6.05 -5.47 -15.97
N PHE A 118 -4.95 -6.13 -16.35
CA PHE A 118 -3.62 -5.54 -16.45
C PHE A 118 -3.09 -5.46 -17.89
N ARG A 119 -3.95 -5.65 -18.91
CA ARG A 119 -3.58 -5.53 -20.33
C ARG A 119 -3.84 -4.13 -20.88
#